data_AF-A0A2P7B3V8-F1
#
_entry.id   AF-A0A2P7B3V8-F1
#
_cell.length_a   1.000
_cell.length_b   1.000
_cell.length_c   1.000
_cell.angle_alpha   90.00
_cell.angle_beta   90.00
_cell.angle_gamma   90.00
#
_symmetry.space_group_name_H-M   'P 1'
#
loop_
_entity.id
_entity.type
_entity.pdbx_description
1 polymer ?
#
loop_
_entity_poly.entity_id
_entity_poly.type
_entity_poly.pdbx_seq_one_letter_code
_entity_poly.pdbx_strand_id
1 'polypeptide(L)'
;MDVDANQIRAARALLNWSQNDLVQKTGLSLTTIRRMEDDAIGPDRSSAGNVALVKRTLEEAGITLLNDGELVEGGSGVRLRK
;
A
#
# COMPACT_ATOMS: atom_id res chain seq x y z
N MET A 1 12.60 1.03 5.37
CA MET A 1 11.48 1.70 4.68
C MET A 1 10.42 0.62 4.59
N ASP A 2 9.26 0.82 5.24
CA ASP A 2 8.32 -0.28 5.51
C ASP A 2 7.24 -0.45 4.43
N VAL A 3 7.14 0.50 3.50
CA VAL A 3 6.33 0.44 2.28
C VAL A 3 6.89 1.43 1.25
N ASP A 4 6.86 1.09 -0.04
CA ASP A 4 7.21 2.00 -1.14
C ASP A 4 6.02 2.33 -2.07
N ALA A 5 6.22 3.28 -2.99
CA ALA A 5 5.20 3.71 -3.94
C ALA A 5 4.73 2.58 -4.88
N ASN A 6 5.65 1.73 -5.34
CA ASN A 6 5.34 0.61 -6.22
C ASN A 6 4.47 -0.43 -5.51
N GLN A 7 4.78 -0.72 -4.25
CA GLN A 7 4.02 -1.63 -3.42
C GLN A 7 2.59 -1.14 -3.18
N ILE A 8 2.39 0.17 -2.92
CA ILE A 8 1.04 0.73 -2.78
C ILE A 8 0.25 0.59 -4.09
N ARG A 9 0.87 0.90 -5.25
CA ARG A 9 0.22 0.76 -6.56
C ARG A 9 -0.10 -0.70 -6.89
N ALA A 10 0.83 -1.61 -6.64
CA ALA A 10 0.66 -3.04 -6.88
C ALA A 10 -0.44 -3.62 -5.99
N ALA A 11 -0.46 -3.27 -4.71
CA ALA A 11 -1.49 -3.68 -3.75
C ALA A 11 -2.89 -3.25 -4.23
N ARG A 12 -3.05 -2.00 -4.63
CA ARG A 12 -4.33 -1.54 -5.20
C ARG A 12 -4.70 -2.30 -6.48
N ALA A 13 -3.76 -2.56 -7.37
CA ALA A 13 -4.03 -3.30 -8.61
C ALA A 13 -4.55 -4.72 -8.31
N LEU A 14 -3.95 -5.41 -7.33
CA LEU A 14 -4.42 -6.73 -6.87
C LEU A 14 -5.83 -6.69 -6.26
N LEU A 15 -6.16 -5.60 -5.56
CA LEU A 15 -7.49 -5.38 -4.99
C LEU A 15 -8.51 -4.84 -6.00
N ASN A 16 -8.10 -4.56 -7.23
CA ASN A 16 -8.87 -3.82 -8.24
C ASN A 16 -9.39 -2.45 -7.71
N TRP A 17 -8.56 -1.75 -6.95
CA TRP A 17 -8.86 -0.44 -6.37
C TRP A 17 -8.30 0.72 -7.20
N SER A 18 -9.16 1.72 -7.43
CA SER A 18 -8.73 3.04 -7.85
C SER A 18 -8.06 3.82 -6.70
N GLN A 19 -7.42 4.94 -7.01
CA GLN A 19 -6.94 5.87 -5.97
C GLN A 19 -8.08 6.39 -5.10
N ASN A 20 -9.28 6.57 -5.68
CA ASN A 20 -10.46 7.02 -4.93
C ASN A 20 -10.95 5.95 -3.95
N ASP A 21 -10.85 4.67 -4.29
CA ASP A 21 -11.21 3.59 -3.35
C ASP A 21 -10.31 3.63 -2.12
N LEU A 22 -9.00 3.83 -2.32
CA LEU A 22 -8.06 3.96 -1.21
C LEU A 22 -8.30 5.25 -0.39
N VAL A 23 -8.68 6.35 -1.04
CA VAL A 23 -9.16 7.57 -0.36
C VAL A 23 -10.37 7.26 0.53
N GLN A 24 -11.38 6.57 0.02
CA GLN A 24 -12.58 6.24 0.80
C GLN A 24 -12.27 5.31 1.98
N LYS A 25 -11.35 4.37 1.80
CA LYS A 25 -10.96 3.39 2.83
C LYS A 25 -10.09 4.00 3.94
N THR A 26 -9.23 4.96 3.60
CA THR A 26 -8.30 5.58 4.55
C THR A 26 -8.81 6.89 5.14
N GLY A 27 -9.74 7.58 4.46
CA GLY A 27 -10.15 8.95 4.80
C GLY A 27 -9.09 10.01 4.48
N LEU A 28 -7.97 9.65 3.82
CA LEU A 28 -6.94 10.59 3.41
C LEU A 28 -7.34 11.32 2.12
N SER A 29 -6.78 12.51 1.88
CA SER A 29 -7.03 13.23 0.63
C SER A 29 -6.38 12.54 -0.57
N LEU A 30 -6.97 12.72 -1.76
CA LEU A 30 -6.42 12.21 -3.02
C LEU A 30 -4.99 12.71 -3.27
N THR A 31 -4.68 13.96 -2.88
CA THR A 31 -3.33 14.52 -2.98
C THR A 31 -2.31 13.76 -2.13
N THR A 32 -2.69 13.34 -0.92
CA THR A 32 -1.82 12.53 -0.07
C THR A 32 -1.60 11.15 -0.68
N ILE A 33 -2.65 10.49 -1.17
CA ILE A 33 -2.53 9.18 -1.84
C ILE A 33 -1.63 9.27 -3.08
N ARG A 34 -1.86 10.28 -3.94
CA ARG A 34 -1.01 10.50 -5.13
C ARG A 34 0.44 10.75 -4.78
N ARG A 35 0.72 11.50 -3.70
CA ARG A 35 2.08 11.74 -3.24
C ARG A 35 2.77 10.43 -2.82
N MET A 36 2.07 9.57 -2.08
CA MET A 36 2.63 8.29 -1.62
C MET A 36 2.88 7.31 -2.77
N GLU A 37 2.10 7.40 -3.85
CA GLU A 37 2.21 6.54 -5.04
C GLU A 37 3.13 7.11 -6.14
N ASP A 38 3.69 8.29 -5.93
CA ASP A 38 4.64 8.91 -6.85
C ASP A 38 6.04 8.33 -6.62
N ASP A 39 6.67 7.79 -7.67
CA ASP A 39 7.97 7.12 -7.56
C ASP A 39 9.12 8.08 -7.21
N ALA A 40 8.98 9.37 -7.52
CA ALA A 40 10.00 10.38 -7.21
C ALA A 40 9.83 10.98 -5.81
N ILE A 41 8.61 10.98 -5.27
CA ILE A 41 8.29 11.57 -3.97
C ILE A 41 8.19 10.51 -2.87
N GLY A 42 7.36 9.49 -3.11
CA GLY A 42 7.17 8.34 -2.22
C GLY A 42 6.44 8.63 -0.91
N PRO A 43 6.16 7.56 -0.14
CA PRO A 43 5.44 7.65 1.12
C PRO A 43 6.19 8.41 2.22
N ASP A 44 7.52 8.47 2.16
CA ASP A 44 8.39 9.15 3.14
C ASP A 44 8.15 10.67 3.25
N ARG A 45 7.48 11.27 2.26
CA ARG A 45 7.08 12.69 2.30
C ARG A 45 5.71 12.93 2.92
N SER A 46 5.12 11.90 3.52
CA SER A 46 3.90 11.98 4.33
C SER A 46 4.22 11.70 5.80
N SER A 47 3.28 12.03 6.70
CA SER A 47 3.46 11.68 8.12
C SER A 47 3.54 10.17 8.31
N ALA A 48 4.35 9.71 9.27
CA ALA A 48 4.45 8.29 9.60
C ALA A 48 3.09 7.66 9.93
N GLY A 49 2.20 8.42 10.60
CA GLY A 49 0.83 7.98 10.88
C GLY A 49 -0.01 7.74 9.63
N ASN A 50 0.12 8.59 8.60
CA ASN A 50 -0.61 8.39 7.33
C ASN A 50 -0.05 7.18 6.58
N VAL A 51 1.28 7.00 6.56
CA VAL A 51 1.91 5.84 5.91
C VAL A 51 1.46 4.53 6.60
N ALA A 52 1.47 4.50 7.93
CA ALA A 52 0.99 3.36 8.71
C ALA A 52 -0.50 3.07 8.46
N LEU A 53 -1.34 4.11 8.34
CA LEU A 53 -2.76 3.96 8.02
C LEU A 53 -2.97 3.33 6.63
N VAL A 54 -2.25 3.79 5.60
CA VAL A 54 -2.32 3.19 4.25
C VAL A 54 -1.89 1.73 4.29
N LYS A 55 -0.74 1.44 4.90
CA LYS A 55 -0.22 0.07 5.05
C LYS A 55 -1.27 -0.85 5.68
N ARG A 56 -1.78 -0.46 6.85
CA ARG A 56 -2.79 -1.21 7.59
C ARG A 56 -4.08 -1.41 6.78
N THR A 57 -4.53 -0.38 6.07
CA THR A 57 -5.75 -0.46 5.25
C THR A 57 -5.63 -1.49 4.13
N LEU A 58 -4.46 -1.56 3.47
CA LEU A 58 -4.19 -2.56 2.45
C LEU A 58 -4.07 -3.97 3.06
N GLU A 59 -3.44 -4.09 4.23
CA GLU A 59 -3.30 -5.36 4.94
C GLU A 59 -4.65 -5.93 5.43
N GLU A 60 -5.52 -5.08 5.96
CA GLU A 60 -6.90 -5.44 6.35
C GLU A 60 -7.75 -5.85 5.13
N ALA A 61 -7.39 -5.38 3.92
CA ALA A 61 -8.02 -5.79 2.67
C ALA A 61 -7.44 -7.10 2.09
N GLY A 62 -6.47 -7.73 2.76
CA GLY A 62 -5.91 -9.03 2.37
C GLY A 62 -4.54 -8.97 1.68
N ILE A 63 -3.92 -7.80 1.58
CA ILE A 63 -2.56 -7.66 1.04
C ILE A 63 -1.51 -7.99 2.11
N THR A 64 -0.40 -8.61 1.72
CA THR A 64 0.80 -8.69 2.56
C THR A 64 1.94 -7.95 1.88
N LEU A 65 2.42 -6.88 2.51
CA LEU A 65 3.54 -6.07 2.02
C LEU A 65 4.83 -6.67 2.56
N LEU A 66 5.74 -7.05 1.66
CA LEU A 66 7.00 -7.71 2.00
C LEU A 66 8.15 -6.71 1.97
N ASN A 67 9.04 -6.78 2.95
CA ASN A 67 10.28 -6.00 2.91
C ASN A 67 11.34 -6.69 2.03
N ASP A 68 12.40 -5.97 1.68
CA ASP A 68 13.51 -6.53 0.92
C ASP A 68 14.12 -7.75 1.64
N GLY A 69 14.33 -8.84 0.90
CA GLY A 69 14.80 -10.12 1.42
C GLY A 69 13.81 -10.90 2.29
N GLU A 70 12.59 -10.41 2.52
CA GLU A 70 11.59 -11.09 3.34
C GLU A 70 10.91 -12.24 2.59
N LEU A 71 10.94 -13.43 3.18
CA LEU A 71 10.23 -14.61 2.72
C LEU A 71 9.11 -14.95 3.70
N VAL A 72 7.88 -15.02 3.21
CA VAL A 72 6.70 -15.49 3.98
C VAL A 72 6.33 -16.89 3.46
N GLU A 73 5.33 -17.62 3.99
CA GLU A 73 4.69 -18.80 3.33
C GLU A 73 3.36 -18.44 2.61
N GLY A 74 3.01 -19.05 1.47
CA GLY A 74 1.88 -18.60 0.62
C GLY A 74 1.70 -19.36 -0.71
N GLY A 75 0.58 -19.10 -1.42
CA GLY A 75 0.20 -19.75 -2.69
C GLY A 75 0.75 -19.11 -3.97
N SER A 76 0.29 -19.55 -5.16
CA SER A 76 0.73 -19.02 -6.46
C SER A 76 0.25 -17.57 -6.70
N GLY A 77 1.18 -16.62 -6.81
CA GLY A 77 0.93 -15.19 -7.11
C GLY A 77 1.74 -14.22 -6.24
N VAL A 78 1.55 -12.91 -6.43
CA VAL A 78 1.93 -11.89 -5.42
C VAL A 78 1.02 -12.11 -4.21
N ARG A 79 1.61 -12.32 -3.04
CA ARG A 79 1.04 -13.23 -2.03
C ARG A 79 -0.23 -12.73 -1.34
N LEU A 80 -1.28 -13.53 -1.53
CA LEU A 80 -2.53 -13.48 -0.79
C LEU A 80 -2.39 -14.20 0.56
N ARG A 81 -2.95 -13.61 1.62
CA ARG A 81 -3.04 -14.22 2.96
C ARG A 81 -4.16 -15.28 2.98
N LYS A 82 -4.03 -16.28 3.86
CA LYS A 82 -5.11 -17.21 4.20
C LYS A 82 -6.31 -16.48 4.81
#